data_AF-B4JRG8-F1
#
_entry.id   AF-B4JRG8-F1
#
_cell.length_a   1.000
_cell.length_b   1.000
_cell.length_c   1.000
_cell.angle_alpha   90.00
_cell.angle_beta   90.00
_cell.angle_gamma   90.00
#
_symmetry.space_group_name_H-M   'P 1'
#
loop_
_entity.id
_entity.type
_entity.pdbx_description
1 polymer ?
#
loop_
_entity_poly.entity_id
_entity_poly.type
_entity_poly.pdbx_seq_one_letter_code
_entity_poly.pdbx_strand_id
1 'polypeptide(L)'
;MQYALHKSYVLKGTALRRSLSNLMFLRGIDETVTSIVTGNTTLRQSQARSEDVGEFSDLADWTDPCDTHIINEVICKACNHCRDLDLCKDKQRALKDGIPVWLCAQCYVAYDNEEIEMRMIDVLQHKVMSYVLQDLRCVCCNEIKRENLAEFCTYAGNFVPLISGKEIETLLNTFNNVASYHKMQLLQQTVLQALKTPR
;
A
#
# COMPACT_ATOMS: atom_id res chain seq x y z
N MET A 1 -43.54 -24.93 8.87
CA MET A 1 -42.31 -24.56 9.61
C MET A 1 -41.67 -23.37 8.89
N GLN A 2 -41.73 -22.18 9.50
CA GLN A 2 -40.89 -21.01 9.19
C GLN A 2 -39.41 -21.41 9.38
N TYR A 3 -38.41 -20.94 8.65
CA TYR A 3 -37.83 -19.60 8.47
C TYR A 3 -36.76 -19.75 7.34
N ALA A 4 -36.22 -18.78 6.63
CA ALA A 4 -36.44 -17.36 6.40
C ALA A 4 -35.62 -17.01 5.12
N LEU A 5 -36.18 -16.14 4.30
CA LEU A 5 -35.56 -15.54 3.12
C LEU A 5 -34.34 -14.69 3.55
N HIS A 6 -33.18 -14.89 2.93
CA HIS A 6 -32.14 -13.88 2.91
C HIS A 6 -31.81 -13.51 1.47
N LYS A 7 -32.29 -12.32 1.08
CA LYS A 7 -32.07 -11.68 -0.21
C LYS A 7 -30.57 -11.33 -0.35
N SER A 8 -29.92 -11.92 -1.34
CA SER A 8 -28.62 -11.45 -1.84
C SER A 8 -28.84 -10.12 -2.57
N TYR A 9 -28.42 -9.02 -1.97
CA TYR A 9 -28.39 -7.72 -2.66
C TYR A 9 -27.20 -7.70 -3.62
N VAL A 10 -27.51 -7.88 -4.90
CA VAL A 10 -26.61 -7.59 -6.03
C VAL A 10 -26.62 -6.08 -6.23
N LEU A 11 -25.61 -5.37 -5.72
CA LEU A 11 -25.45 -3.94 -6.00
C LEU A 11 -24.72 -3.76 -7.35
N LYS A 12 -25.50 -3.49 -8.40
CA LYS A 12 -25.02 -2.90 -9.65
C LYS A 12 -25.05 -1.38 -9.54
N GLY A 13 -23.94 -0.73 -9.91
CA GLY A 13 -23.95 0.58 -10.57
C GLY A 13 -23.98 1.84 -9.71
N THR A 14 -22.85 2.56 -9.77
CA THR A 14 -22.70 4.03 -9.94
C THR A 14 -23.18 5.02 -8.86
N ALA A 15 -22.19 5.81 -8.40
CA ALA A 15 -22.23 7.23 -8.06
C ALA A 15 -23.02 7.70 -6.81
N LEU A 16 -22.30 8.16 -5.77
CA LEU A 16 -22.25 9.57 -5.33
C LEU A 16 -21.61 9.73 -3.93
N ARG A 17 -20.56 10.57 -3.91
CA ARG A 17 -20.14 11.57 -2.90
C ARG A 17 -20.33 11.30 -1.39
N ARG A 18 -19.17 11.45 -0.71
CA ARG A 18 -18.90 12.18 0.55
C ARG A 18 -19.96 12.07 1.67
N SER A 19 -19.54 11.44 2.76
CA SER A 19 -19.79 11.99 4.09
C SER A 19 -18.58 11.76 4.97
N LEU A 20 -17.88 12.86 5.31
CA LEU A 20 -17.03 12.95 6.49
C LEU A 20 -17.97 13.19 7.67
N SER A 21 -17.80 12.47 8.79
CA SER A 21 -17.59 13.08 10.10
C SER A 21 -17.62 12.07 11.26
N ASN A 22 -16.56 12.20 12.08
CA ASN A 22 -16.53 12.14 13.54
C ASN A 22 -16.53 10.78 14.25
N LEU A 23 -15.36 10.45 14.82
CA LEU A 23 -15.25 10.35 16.28
C LEU A 23 -13.85 10.75 16.75
N MET A 24 -13.83 11.32 17.94
CA MET A 24 -12.94 12.36 18.46
C MET A 24 -12.14 11.80 19.65
N PHE A 25 -10.84 12.10 19.69
CA PHE A 25 -9.98 12.42 20.85
C PHE A 25 -9.82 11.47 22.06
N LEU A 26 -8.55 11.21 22.42
CA LEU A 26 -7.94 11.40 23.76
C LEU A 26 -6.43 11.75 23.55
N ARG A 27 -6.00 13.02 23.73
CA ARG A 27 -5.24 13.64 24.86
C ARG A 27 -3.89 12.96 25.18
N GLY A 28 -2.73 13.62 25.40
CA GLY A 28 -2.22 15.00 25.61
C GLY A 28 -0.67 14.87 25.73
N ILE A 29 0.19 15.90 25.72
CA ILE A 29 0.37 16.98 26.70
C ILE A 29 1.35 18.05 26.10
N ASP A 30 0.94 19.33 26.18
CA ASP A 30 1.64 20.62 26.38
C ASP A 30 2.95 21.00 25.62
N GLU A 31 3.27 22.28 25.34
CA GLU A 31 2.86 23.58 25.90
C GLU A 31 3.30 24.67 24.90
N THR A 32 2.42 25.58 24.47
CA THR A 32 2.71 27.04 24.35
C THR A 32 1.52 27.78 23.72
N VAL A 33 0.84 28.51 24.60
CA VAL A 33 0.30 29.86 24.37
C VAL A 33 -1.03 29.97 23.62
N THR A 34 -2.08 29.89 24.43
CA THR A 34 -3.37 30.56 24.21
C THR A 34 -3.30 31.97 24.78
N SER A 35 -3.32 32.99 23.92
CA SER A 35 -3.92 34.31 24.15
C SER A 35 -3.79 35.03 22.80
N ILE A 36 -4.85 35.41 22.11
CA ILE A 36 -5.81 36.44 22.50
C ILE A 36 -7.13 36.12 21.78
N VAL A 37 -8.17 35.92 22.58
CA VAL A 37 -9.57 35.78 22.15
C VAL A 37 -10.14 37.17 21.87
N THR A 38 -11.05 37.22 20.90
CA THR A 38 -12.05 38.27 20.61
C THR A 38 -11.57 39.60 20.03
N GLY A 39 -11.98 39.84 18.78
CA GLY A 39 -12.13 41.20 18.26
C GLY A 39 -12.14 41.27 16.74
N ASN A 40 -13.31 41.00 16.14
CA ASN A 40 -13.88 41.69 14.96
C ASN A 40 -14.55 40.75 13.96
N THR A 41 -15.87 40.71 14.08
CA THR A 41 -16.80 40.68 12.97
C THR A 41 -16.43 41.76 11.95
N THR A 42 -16.02 41.38 10.74
CA THR A 42 -16.51 41.91 9.47
C THR A 42 -15.81 41.19 8.31
N LEU A 43 -16.61 40.84 7.32
CA LEU A 43 -16.24 40.10 6.12
C LEU A 43 -15.17 40.86 5.33
N ARG A 44 -14.01 40.23 5.11
CA ARG A 44 -13.18 40.51 3.94
C ARG A 44 -13.08 39.25 3.12
N GLN A 45 -13.80 39.25 2.00
CA GLN A 45 -13.50 38.41 0.85
C GLN A 45 -12.07 38.72 0.40
N SER A 46 -11.11 37.92 0.85
CA SER A 46 -9.88 37.70 0.10
C SER A 46 -10.10 36.42 -0.69
N GLN A 47 -10.41 36.58 -1.98
CA GLN A 47 -10.30 35.55 -2.99
C GLN A 47 -8.89 34.93 -2.88
N ALA A 48 -8.81 33.71 -2.34
CA ALA A 48 -7.74 32.82 -2.75
C ALA A 48 -8.08 32.44 -4.19
N ARG A 49 -7.38 33.06 -5.15
CA ARG A 49 -7.36 32.62 -6.54
C ARG A 49 -7.07 31.13 -6.53
N SER A 50 -8.08 30.33 -6.82
CA SER A 50 -7.89 29.02 -7.37
C SER A 50 -7.08 29.23 -8.64
N GLU A 51 -5.80 28.86 -8.61
CA GLU A 51 -5.09 28.59 -9.85
C GLU A 51 -5.89 27.50 -10.56
N ASP A 52 -6.51 27.95 -11.65
CA ASP A 52 -7.28 27.20 -12.61
C ASP A 52 -6.30 26.28 -13.35
N VAL A 53 -5.84 25.23 -12.66
CA VAL A 53 -5.28 24.07 -13.33
C VAL A 53 -6.47 23.38 -13.96
N GLY A 54 -6.73 23.70 -15.23
CA GLY A 54 -7.81 23.08 -15.99
C GLY A 54 -7.70 21.56 -15.89
N GLU A 55 -8.86 20.88 -15.87
CA GLU A 55 -8.97 19.41 -15.75
C GLU A 55 -8.26 18.64 -16.90
N PHE A 56 -7.60 19.35 -17.83
CA PHE A 56 -6.81 18.87 -18.97
C PHE A 56 -5.44 19.56 -19.09
N SER A 57 -4.87 20.01 -17.96
CA SER A 57 -3.48 20.47 -17.91
C SER A 57 -2.53 19.27 -18.05
N ASP A 58 -1.50 19.36 -18.90
CA ASP A 58 -0.43 18.36 -19.01
C ASP A 58 0.35 18.14 -17.67
N LEU A 59 0.10 18.97 -16.65
CA LEU A 59 0.61 18.82 -15.29
C LEU A 59 -0.34 18.07 -14.34
N ALA A 60 -1.54 17.72 -14.78
CA ALA A 60 -2.52 16.95 -14.03
C ALA A 60 -2.34 15.44 -14.31
N ASP A 61 -1.11 14.95 -14.18
CA ASP A 61 -0.85 13.50 -14.19
C ASP A 61 -1.38 12.90 -12.89
N TRP A 62 -2.59 12.32 -12.97
CA TRP A 62 -3.14 11.54 -11.88
C TRP A 62 -2.20 10.35 -11.63
N THR A 63 -1.40 10.45 -10.58
CA THR A 63 -0.56 9.36 -10.10
C THR A 63 -1.36 8.58 -9.09
N ASP A 64 -1.50 7.26 -9.29
CA ASP A 64 -2.26 6.43 -8.37
C ASP A 64 -1.64 6.50 -6.96
N PRO A 65 -2.39 6.91 -5.92
CA PRO A 65 -1.86 7.08 -4.58
C PRO A 65 -1.51 5.75 -3.89
N CYS A 66 -1.80 4.60 -4.52
CA CYS A 66 -1.48 3.29 -3.98
C CYS A 66 -0.71 2.43 -4.99
N ASP A 67 0.53 2.11 -4.64
CA ASP A 67 1.29 1.06 -5.29
C ASP A 67 0.56 -0.28 -5.12
N THR A 68 0.13 -0.86 -6.23
CA THR A 68 -0.54 -2.16 -6.25
C THR A 68 0.46 -3.28 -6.13
N HIS A 69 0.15 -4.25 -5.28
CA HIS A 69 0.85 -5.52 -5.28
C HIS A 69 -0.13 -6.65 -5.55
N ILE A 70 0.24 -7.51 -6.48
CA ILE A 70 -0.56 -8.64 -6.93
C ILE A 70 0.08 -9.92 -6.40
N ILE A 71 -0.69 -10.71 -5.66
CA ILE A 71 -0.30 -12.08 -5.32
C ILE A 71 -0.83 -12.98 -6.42
N ASN A 72 0.09 -13.67 -7.10
CA ASN A 72 -0.27 -14.56 -8.19
C ASN A 72 -0.80 -15.90 -7.66
N GLU A 73 -1.66 -16.54 -8.46
CA GLU A 73 -2.05 -17.94 -8.26
C GLU A 73 -2.65 -18.25 -6.88
N VAL A 74 -3.57 -17.41 -6.41
CA VAL A 74 -4.35 -17.67 -5.20
C VAL A 74 -5.46 -18.66 -5.52
N ILE A 75 -5.45 -19.82 -4.85
CA ILE A 75 -6.39 -20.92 -5.08
C ILE A 75 -7.45 -20.91 -3.98
N CYS A 76 -8.72 -20.88 -4.37
CA CYS A 76 -9.83 -20.99 -3.43
C CYS A 76 -9.99 -22.44 -2.93
N LYS A 77 -9.86 -22.64 -1.61
CA LYS A 77 -10.04 -23.94 -0.95
C LYS A 77 -11.45 -24.55 -1.10
N ALA A 78 -12.46 -23.74 -1.46
CA ALA A 78 -13.85 -24.20 -1.58
C ALA A 78 -14.23 -24.67 -2.99
N CYS A 79 -13.77 -23.98 -4.04
CA CYS A 79 -14.13 -24.29 -5.44
C CYS A 79 -12.92 -24.53 -6.37
N ASN A 80 -11.69 -24.50 -5.84
CA ASN A 80 -10.43 -24.64 -6.57
C ASN A 80 -10.22 -23.62 -7.71
N HIS A 81 -10.96 -22.50 -7.68
CA HIS A 81 -10.70 -21.41 -8.61
C HIS A 81 -9.36 -20.76 -8.30
N CYS A 82 -8.50 -20.67 -9.30
CA CYS A 82 -7.20 -19.99 -9.22
C CYS A 82 -7.31 -18.60 -9.88
N ARG A 83 -6.84 -17.56 -9.20
CA ARG A 83 -6.75 -16.19 -9.74
C ARG A 83 -5.63 -15.41 -9.08
N ASP A 84 -5.21 -14.36 -9.75
CA ASP A 84 -4.36 -13.35 -9.15
C ASP A 84 -5.21 -12.42 -8.28
N LEU A 85 -4.64 -12.01 -7.15
CA LEU A 85 -5.29 -11.19 -6.14
C LEU A 85 -4.58 -9.84 -6.00
N ASP A 86 -5.25 -8.76 -6.39
CA ASP A 86 -4.73 -7.40 -6.16
C ASP A 86 -5.06 -6.95 -4.73
N LEU A 87 -4.04 -6.82 -3.89
CA LEU A 87 -4.23 -6.52 -2.47
C LEU A 87 -4.96 -5.20 -2.23
N CYS A 88 -4.71 -4.20 -3.09
CA CYS A 88 -5.24 -2.84 -2.91
C CYS A 88 -6.51 -2.59 -3.73
N LYS A 89 -6.65 -3.18 -4.91
CA LYS A 89 -7.73 -2.83 -5.87
C LYS A 89 -8.71 -3.96 -6.18
N ASP A 90 -8.64 -5.12 -5.52
CA ASP A 90 -9.59 -6.21 -5.80
C ASP A 90 -11.06 -5.77 -5.69
N LYS A 91 -11.90 -6.23 -6.61
CA LYS A 91 -13.33 -5.89 -6.63
C LYS A 91 -14.14 -6.72 -5.64
N GLN A 92 -13.65 -7.92 -5.32
CA GLN A 92 -14.34 -8.92 -4.51
C GLN A 92 -13.82 -8.87 -3.08
N ARG A 93 -14.42 -7.99 -2.28
CA ARG A 93 -14.08 -7.78 -0.87
C ARG A 93 -15.30 -7.70 0.01
N ALA A 94 -15.16 -8.12 1.26
CA ALA A 94 -16.20 -8.01 2.28
C ALA A 94 -15.59 -7.75 3.66
N LEU A 95 -16.46 -7.55 4.65
CA LEU A 95 -16.08 -7.52 6.06
C LEU A 95 -16.55 -8.82 6.71
N LYS A 96 -15.61 -9.53 7.34
CA LYS A 96 -15.88 -10.69 8.21
C LYS A 96 -15.49 -10.29 9.63
N ASP A 97 -16.46 -10.25 10.55
CA ASP A 97 -16.24 -9.84 11.94
C ASP A 97 -15.56 -8.46 12.09
N GLY A 98 -15.88 -7.53 11.19
CA GLY A 98 -15.28 -6.19 11.14
C GLY A 98 -13.84 -6.15 10.61
N ILE A 99 -13.36 -7.24 10.00
CA ILE A 99 -12.04 -7.35 9.37
C ILE A 99 -12.23 -7.46 7.85
N PRO A 100 -11.54 -6.62 7.05
CA PRO A 100 -11.57 -6.74 5.59
C PRO A 100 -11.01 -8.08 5.12
N VAL A 101 -11.73 -8.74 4.22
CA VAL A 101 -11.33 -10.02 3.59
C VAL A 101 -11.54 -9.95 2.09
N TRP A 102 -10.71 -10.69 1.36
CA TRP A 102 -10.92 -10.93 -0.07
C TRP A 102 -11.82 -12.13 -0.29
N LEU A 103 -12.62 -12.08 -1.36
CA LEU A 103 -13.56 -13.14 -1.72
C LEU A 103 -13.13 -13.83 -3.01
N CYS A 104 -13.44 -15.11 -3.12
CA CYS A 104 -13.33 -15.82 -4.38
C CYS A 104 -14.29 -15.21 -5.43
N ALA A 105 -13.80 -14.99 -6.65
CA ALA A 105 -14.60 -14.44 -7.74
C ALA A 105 -15.73 -15.36 -8.24
N GLN A 106 -15.68 -16.66 -7.95
CA GLN A 106 -16.68 -17.64 -8.38
C GLN A 106 -17.68 -18.01 -7.29
N CYS A 107 -17.21 -18.43 -6.12
CA CYS A 107 -18.07 -18.92 -5.04
C CYS A 107 -18.29 -17.91 -3.89
N TYR A 108 -17.64 -16.75 -3.95
CA TYR A 108 -17.70 -15.68 -2.94
C TYR A 108 -17.32 -16.11 -1.51
N VAL A 109 -16.68 -17.27 -1.36
CA VAL A 109 -16.08 -17.70 -0.09
C VAL A 109 -14.88 -16.80 0.20
N ALA A 110 -14.76 -16.35 1.44
CA ALA A 110 -13.65 -15.53 1.90
C ALA A 110 -12.35 -16.34 1.89
N TYR A 111 -11.29 -15.73 1.37
CA TYR A 111 -9.93 -16.24 1.55
C TYR A 111 -9.50 -16.10 3.01
N ASP A 112 -8.56 -16.94 3.40
CA ASP A 112 -7.95 -16.90 4.71
C ASP A 112 -6.88 -15.79 4.75
N ASN A 113 -7.08 -14.78 5.59
CA ASN A 113 -6.14 -13.68 5.72
C ASN A 113 -4.78 -14.17 6.26
N GLU A 114 -4.74 -15.21 7.09
CA GLU A 114 -3.48 -15.76 7.61
C GLU A 114 -2.67 -16.42 6.47
N GLU A 115 -3.33 -17.10 5.54
CA GLU A 115 -2.65 -17.67 4.37
C GLU A 115 -2.12 -16.58 3.43
N ILE A 116 -2.92 -15.53 3.21
CA ILE A 116 -2.50 -14.38 2.40
C ILE A 116 -1.32 -13.67 3.09
N GLU A 117 -1.38 -13.50 4.40
CA GLU A 117 -0.31 -12.90 5.21
C GLU A 117 1.01 -13.66 5.03
N MET A 118 0.99 -14.99 5.13
CA MET A 118 2.18 -15.82 4.91
C MET A 118 2.74 -15.67 3.49
N ARG A 119 1.88 -15.66 2.46
CA ARG A 119 2.34 -15.42 1.08
C ARG A 119 2.99 -14.05 0.92
N MET A 120 2.47 -13.02 1.57
CA MET A 120 3.09 -11.68 1.56
C MET A 120 4.46 -11.70 2.25
N ILE A 121 4.59 -12.40 3.37
CA ILE A 121 5.87 -12.54 4.06
C ILE A 121 6.90 -13.24 3.17
N ASP A 122 6.52 -14.31 2.48
CA ASP A 122 7.41 -15.02 1.56
C ASP A 122 7.88 -14.09 0.43
N VAL A 123 6.96 -13.34 -0.19
CA VAL A 123 7.30 -12.36 -1.23
C VAL A 123 8.29 -11.31 -0.70
N LEU A 124 8.04 -10.78 0.50
CA LEU A 124 8.92 -9.80 1.12
C LEU A 124 10.33 -10.39 1.34
N GLN A 125 10.42 -11.58 1.91
CA GLN A 125 11.69 -12.26 2.17
C GLN A 125 12.46 -12.52 0.87
N HIS A 126 11.78 -13.00 -0.18
CA HIS A 126 12.40 -13.20 -1.49
C HIS A 126 12.90 -11.90 -2.11
N LYS A 127 12.16 -10.79 -1.98
CA LYS A 127 12.57 -9.48 -2.50
C LYS A 127 13.75 -8.89 -1.72
N VAL A 128 13.73 -9.00 -0.40
CA VAL A 128 14.87 -8.57 0.44
C VAL A 128 16.11 -9.40 0.11
N MET A 129 15.99 -10.72 0.00
CA MET A 129 17.08 -11.60 -0.40
C MET A 129 17.65 -11.20 -1.77
N SER A 130 16.78 -10.96 -2.75
CA SER A 130 17.19 -10.53 -4.09
C SER A 130 17.92 -9.19 -4.06
N TYR A 131 17.49 -8.25 -3.22
CA TYR A 131 18.15 -6.96 -3.04
C TYR A 131 19.53 -7.08 -2.38
N VAL A 132 19.70 -7.98 -1.42
CA VAL A 132 20.99 -8.21 -0.74
C VAL A 132 21.98 -8.92 -1.65
N LEU A 133 21.51 -9.89 -2.44
CA LEU A 133 22.34 -10.73 -3.31
C LEU A 133 22.47 -10.19 -4.74
N GLN A 134 21.93 -9.00 -5.02
CA GLN A 134 21.96 -8.44 -6.36
C GLN A 134 23.38 -8.17 -6.86
N ASP A 135 23.55 -8.26 -8.18
CA ASP A 135 24.73 -7.74 -8.84
C ASP A 135 24.77 -6.20 -8.81
N LEU A 136 25.98 -5.66 -8.98
CA LEU A 136 26.18 -4.24 -9.21
C LEU A 136 26.61 -4.01 -10.66
N ARG A 137 26.17 -2.91 -11.27
CA ARG A 137 26.57 -2.50 -12.61
C ARG A 137 27.40 -1.23 -12.60
N CYS A 138 28.36 -1.12 -13.50
CA CYS A 138 29.12 0.11 -13.68
C CYS A 138 28.27 1.18 -14.37
N VAL A 139 28.33 2.43 -13.89
CA VAL A 139 27.59 3.55 -14.49
C VAL A 139 28.16 3.94 -15.87
N CYS A 140 29.46 3.73 -16.10
CA CYS A 140 30.13 4.15 -17.33
C CYS A 140 30.00 3.13 -18.47
N CYS A 141 30.26 1.85 -18.21
CA CYS A 141 30.28 0.80 -19.24
C CYS A 141 29.09 -0.17 -19.18
N ASN A 142 28.23 -0.07 -18.16
CA ASN A 142 27.09 -0.98 -17.90
C ASN A 142 27.47 -2.46 -17.70
N GLU A 143 28.74 -2.79 -17.53
CA GLU A 143 29.16 -4.16 -17.19
C GLU A 143 28.88 -4.49 -15.72
N ILE A 144 28.65 -5.79 -15.47
CA ILE A 144 28.44 -6.34 -14.12
C ILE A 144 29.77 -6.47 -13.39
N LYS A 145 29.77 -6.07 -12.11
CA LYS A 145 30.91 -6.23 -11.20
C LYS A 145 31.23 -7.72 -11.01
N ARG A 146 32.45 -8.13 -11.37
CA ARG A 146 32.89 -9.54 -11.27
C ARG A 146 33.65 -9.84 -9.98
N GLU A 147 34.40 -8.87 -9.47
CA GLU A 147 35.29 -9.04 -8.32
C GLU A 147 34.71 -8.36 -7.08
N ASN A 148 34.58 -9.09 -5.97
CA ASN A 148 33.94 -8.56 -4.75
C ASN A 148 34.67 -7.35 -4.16
N LEU A 149 36.02 -7.40 -4.16
CA LEU A 149 36.88 -6.38 -3.54
C LEU A 149 37.16 -5.16 -4.44
N ALA A 150 36.78 -5.21 -5.72
CA ALA A 150 37.00 -4.09 -6.63
C ALA A 150 36.09 -2.91 -6.26
N GLU A 151 36.69 -1.78 -5.89
CA GLU A 151 35.95 -0.55 -5.57
C GLU A 151 35.44 0.15 -6.84
N PHE A 152 36.27 0.18 -7.89
CA PHE A 152 35.97 0.83 -9.17
C PHE A 152 36.05 -0.17 -10.33
N CYS A 153 35.31 0.14 -11.40
CA CYS A 153 35.42 -0.56 -12.66
C CYS A 153 36.78 -0.28 -13.36
N THR A 154 37.15 -1.11 -14.33
CA THR A 154 38.33 -0.92 -15.21
C THR A 154 38.36 0.44 -15.90
N TYR A 155 37.18 1.04 -16.15
CA TYR A 155 37.00 2.37 -16.72
C TYR A 155 36.87 3.48 -15.66
N ALA A 156 37.28 3.24 -14.41
CA ALA A 156 37.15 4.14 -13.27
C ALA A 156 35.70 4.56 -12.95
N GLY A 157 34.71 3.78 -13.39
CA GLY A 157 33.30 4.00 -13.09
C GLY A 157 32.88 3.40 -11.74
N ASN A 158 31.98 4.08 -11.04
CA ASN A 158 31.35 3.57 -9.83
C ASN A 158 30.34 2.47 -10.15
N PHE A 159 30.19 1.54 -9.21
CA PHE A 159 29.19 0.49 -9.26
C PHE A 159 27.91 0.91 -8.55
N VAL A 160 26.76 0.64 -9.16
CA VAL A 160 25.43 0.92 -8.61
C VAL A 160 24.58 -0.35 -8.57
N PRO A 161 23.66 -0.48 -7.61
CA PRO A 161 22.76 -1.63 -7.54
C PRO A 161 21.82 -1.69 -8.76
N LEU A 162 21.49 -2.90 -9.20
CA LEU A 162 20.51 -3.13 -10.25
C LEU A 162 19.07 -2.87 -9.79
N ILE A 163 18.76 -3.28 -8.56
CA ILE A 163 17.50 -3.08 -7.86
C ILE A 163 17.67 -1.87 -6.94
N SER A 164 16.86 -0.84 -7.15
CA SER A 164 16.95 0.36 -6.34
C SER A 164 16.44 0.11 -4.92
N GLY A 165 17.06 0.77 -3.92
CA GLY A 165 16.55 0.71 -2.54
C GLY A 165 15.15 1.31 -2.39
N LYS A 166 14.74 2.16 -3.34
CA LYS A 166 13.41 2.75 -3.41
C LYS A 166 12.33 1.71 -3.71
N GLU A 167 12.59 0.74 -4.59
CA GLU A 167 11.64 -0.34 -4.89
C GLU A 167 11.31 -1.17 -3.64
N ILE A 168 12.32 -1.47 -2.82
CA ILE A 168 12.13 -2.20 -1.56
C ILE A 168 11.35 -1.35 -0.54
N GLU A 169 11.66 -0.06 -0.46
CA GLU A 169 10.93 0.88 0.41
C GLU A 169 9.46 1.00 0.02
N THR A 170 9.18 1.14 -1.27
CA THR A 170 7.81 1.14 -1.82
C THR A 170 7.07 -0.14 -1.43
N LEU A 171 7.70 -1.32 -1.62
CA LEU A 171 7.09 -2.61 -1.26
C LEU A 171 6.77 -2.69 0.24
N LEU A 172 7.71 -2.30 1.10
CA LEU A 172 7.54 -2.30 2.56
C LEU A 172 6.39 -1.38 2.97
N ASN A 173 6.29 -0.19 2.39
CA ASN A 173 5.20 0.76 2.67
C ASN A 173 3.84 0.20 2.25
N THR A 174 3.74 -0.40 1.06
CA THR A 174 2.50 -1.06 0.60
C THR A 174 2.10 -2.19 1.56
N PHE A 175 3.05 -3.04 1.95
CA PHE A 175 2.76 -4.17 2.84
C PHE A 175 2.39 -3.70 4.24
N ASN A 176 2.99 -2.63 4.76
CA ASN A 176 2.59 -2.04 6.04
C ASN A 176 1.14 -1.53 6.02
N ASN A 177 0.73 -0.88 4.93
CA ASN A 177 -0.62 -0.35 4.77
C ASN A 177 -1.65 -1.49 4.68
N VAL A 178 -1.38 -2.51 3.87
CA VAL A 178 -2.23 -3.70 3.75
C VAL A 178 -2.32 -4.43 5.09
N ALA A 179 -1.19 -4.62 5.78
CA ALA A 179 -1.16 -5.30 7.06
C ALA A 179 -2.01 -4.59 8.12
N SER A 180 -1.91 -3.25 8.18
CA SER A 180 -2.68 -2.43 9.10
C SER A 180 -4.18 -2.48 8.79
N TYR A 181 -4.57 -2.47 7.52
CA TYR A 181 -5.96 -2.51 7.09
C TYR A 181 -6.62 -3.88 7.33
N HIS A 182 -5.89 -4.98 7.10
CA HIS A 182 -6.37 -6.36 7.26
C HIS A 182 -6.09 -6.98 8.63
N LYS A 183 -5.47 -6.22 9.56
CA LYS A 183 -5.06 -6.66 10.91
C LYS A 183 -4.10 -7.86 10.92
N MET A 184 -3.15 -7.88 9.99
CA MET A 184 -2.10 -8.90 9.84
C MET A 184 -0.90 -8.56 10.74
N GLN A 185 -0.84 -9.16 11.93
CA GLN A 185 0.14 -8.79 12.96
C GLN A 185 1.56 -9.25 12.64
N LEU A 186 1.72 -10.45 12.08
CA LEU A 186 3.02 -11.03 11.79
C LEU A 186 3.71 -10.28 10.63
N LEU A 187 2.95 -9.95 9.59
CA LEU A 187 3.44 -9.15 8.48
C LEU A 187 3.84 -7.74 8.96
N GLN A 188 3.01 -7.10 9.81
CA GLN A 188 3.34 -5.78 10.35
C GLN A 188 4.64 -5.80 11.16
N GLN A 189 4.82 -6.80 12.03
CA GLN A 189 6.06 -6.97 12.79
C GLN A 189 7.28 -7.18 11.86
N THR A 190 7.12 -8.04 10.84
CA THR A 190 8.18 -8.35 9.87
C THR A 190 8.60 -7.11 9.09
N VAL A 191 7.63 -6.31 8.62
CA VAL A 191 7.89 -5.05 7.90
C VAL A 191 8.58 -4.02 8.81
N LEU A 192 8.12 -3.86 10.04
CA LEU A 192 8.75 -2.95 11.01
C LEU A 192 10.19 -3.36 11.34
N GLN A 193 10.48 -4.66 11.42
CA GLN A 193 11.84 -5.15 11.61
C GLN A 193 12.72 -4.85 10.39
N ALA A 194 12.20 -5.09 9.18
CA ALA A 194 12.92 -4.81 7.94
C ALA A 194 13.25 -3.30 7.79
N LEU A 195 12.34 -2.42 8.19
CA LEU A 195 12.56 -0.95 8.16
C LEU A 195 13.60 -0.47 9.19
N LYS A 196 13.73 -1.16 10.33
CA LYS A 196 14.67 -0.79 11.40
C LYS A 196 16.08 -1.33 11.22
N THR A 197 16.27 -2.28 10.31
CA THR A 197 17.59 -2.89 10.10
C THR A 197 18.50 -1.88 9.41
N PRO A 198 19.63 -1.45 10.02
CA PRO A 198 20.51 -0.46 9.43
C PRO A 198 21.09 -1.01 8.11
N ARG A 199 21.02 -0.19 7.06
CA ARG A 199 21.55 -0.48 5.72
C ARG A 199 23.03 -0.15 5.64
#